data_AF-A0A7C4IHB2-F1
#
_entry.id   AF-A0A7C4IHB2-F1
#
_cell.length_a   1.000
_cell.length_b   1.000
_cell.length_c   1.000
_cell.angle_alpha   90.00
_cell.angle_beta   90.00
_cell.angle_gamma   90.00
#
_symmetry.space_group_name_H-M   'P 1'
#
loop_
_entity.id
_entity.type
_entity.pdbx_description
1 polymer ?
#
loop_
_entity_poly.entity_id
_entity_poly.type
_entity_poly.pdbx_seq_one_letter_code
_entity_poly.pdbx_strand_id
1 'polypeptide(L)'
;MRTQQTFSVLIWANKSKKNNDGLPLYARITVDGRRAEISLKKSVPESSWDPKTSKCSGNSEEIRVINNHIRQAESELFKIYSELQMFDNFITVDAIKNKYIGFDEVKKSLLEVFERITFYMYNQFLKSILVPLF
;
A
#
# COMPACT_ATOMS: atom_id res chain seq x y z
N MET A 1 19.02 18.17 -17.50
CA MET A 1 17.56 18.10 -17.77
C MET A 1 16.92 17.38 -16.59
N ARG A 2 15.96 17.99 -15.87
CA ARG A 2 15.08 17.23 -14.95
C ARG A 2 14.13 16.41 -15.82
N THR A 3 14.36 15.12 -15.97
CA THR A 3 13.35 14.21 -16.52
C THR A 3 12.19 14.17 -15.55
N GLN A 4 11.05 14.73 -15.95
CA GLN A 4 9.83 14.71 -15.15
C GLN A 4 9.35 13.25 -15.09
N GLN A 5 9.41 12.64 -13.91
CA GLN A 5 8.91 11.28 -13.72
C GLN A 5 7.40 11.25 -13.97
N THR A 6 6.94 10.24 -14.69
CA THR A 6 5.53 10.10 -15.05
C THR A 6 4.84 9.19 -14.03
N PHE A 7 3.83 9.70 -13.33
CA PHE A 7 3.02 8.93 -12.38
C PHE A 7 1.55 8.93 -12.78
N SER A 8 0.90 7.77 -12.69
CA SER A 8 -0.55 7.66 -12.81
C SER A 8 -1.12 6.54 -11.96
N VAL A 9 -2.37 6.73 -11.55
CA VAL A 9 -3.19 5.75 -10.84
C VAL A 9 -4.42 5.46 -11.69
N LEU A 10 -4.74 4.18 -11.88
CA LEU A 10 -5.97 3.73 -12.50
C LEU A 10 -6.69 2.78 -11.55
N ILE A 11 -7.91 3.14 -11.16
CA ILE A 11 -8.78 2.26 -10.38
C ILE A 11 -9.66 1.46 -11.33
N TRP A 12 -9.76 0.15 -11.12
CA TRP A 12 -10.59 -0.69 -11.98
C TRP A 12 -11.19 -1.87 -11.22
N ALA A 13 -12.36 -2.31 -11.66
CA ALA A 13 -13.00 -3.52 -11.19
C ALA A 13 -12.58 -4.72 -12.06
N ASN A 14 -12.00 -5.75 -11.44
CA ASN A 14 -11.42 -6.87 -12.16
C ASN A 14 -12.46 -7.95 -12.49
N LYS A 15 -13.01 -7.88 -13.71
CA LYS A 15 -13.97 -8.85 -14.24
C LYS A 15 -13.49 -10.29 -14.24
N SER A 16 -12.20 -10.51 -14.50
CA SER A 16 -11.62 -11.88 -14.53
C SER A 16 -11.56 -12.53 -13.14
N LYS A 17 -11.68 -11.73 -12.07
CA LYS A 17 -11.62 -12.18 -10.67
C LYS A 17 -12.95 -12.02 -9.94
N LYS A 18 -14.07 -12.00 -10.66
CA LYS A 18 -15.41 -11.93 -10.07
C LYS A 18 -15.60 -13.04 -9.03
N ASN A 19 -16.12 -12.67 -7.87
CA ASN A 19 -16.44 -13.58 -6.78
C ASN A 19 -17.90 -13.38 -6.31
N ASN A 20 -18.30 -14.06 -5.24
CA ASN A 20 -19.65 -13.95 -4.68
C ASN A 20 -20.00 -12.52 -4.22
N ASP A 21 -18.98 -11.72 -3.87
CA ASP A 21 -19.13 -10.32 -3.43
C ASP A 21 -19.12 -9.31 -4.59
N GLY A 22 -19.01 -9.79 -5.84
CA GLY A 22 -18.98 -8.96 -7.05
C GLY A 22 -17.60 -8.86 -7.70
N LEU A 23 -17.30 -7.70 -8.27
CA LEU A 23 -16.04 -7.44 -8.96
C LEU A 23 -15.02 -6.83 -7.99
N PRO A 24 -13.88 -7.48 -7.71
CA PRO A 24 -12.88 -6.91 -6.82
C PRO A 24 -12.19 -5.69 -7.45
N LEU A 25 -12.03 -4.64 -6.65
CA LEU A 25 -11.36 -3.40 -7.03
C LEU A 25 -9.85 -3.50 -6.88
N TYR A 26 -9.15 -2.95 -7.87
CA TYR A 26 -7.70 -2.84 -7.91
C TYR A 26 -7.28 -1.42 -8.25
N ALA A 27 -6.17 -0.98 -7.69
CA ALA A 27 -5.42 0.16 -8.15
C ALA A 27 -4.22 -0.32 -8.97
N ARG A 28 -4.03 0.26 -10.15
CA ARG A 28 -2.81 0.13 -10.93
C ARG A 28 -2.03 1.42 -10.82
N ILE A 29 -0.82 1.33 -10.29
CA ILE A 29 0.14 2.42 -10.29
C ILE A 29 1.09 2.27 -11.48
N THR A 30 1.42 3.38 -12.12
CA THR A 30 2.43 3.45 -13.18
C THR A 30 3.46 4.50 -12.82
N VAL A 31 4.74 4.14 -12.85
CA VAL A 31 5.89 5.07 -12.71
C VAL A 31 6.84 4.80 -13.86
N ASP A 32 7.11 5.81 -14.70
CA ASP A 32 8.07 5.73 -15.82
C ASP A 32 7.87 4.49 -16.70
N GLY A 33 6.61 4.23 -17.05
CA GLY A 33 6.19 3.09 -17.88
C GLY A 33 6.13 1.74 -17.17
N ARG A 34 6.68 1.60 -15.96
CA ARG A 34 6.56 0.39 -15.13
C ARG A 34 5.25 0.39 -14.37
N ARG A 35 4.66 -0.78 -14.14
CA ARG A 35 3.33 -0.93 -13.53
C ARG A 35 3.35 -1.90 -12.36
N ALA A 36 2.54 -1.61 -11.35
CA ALA A 36 2.19 -2.58 -10.31
C ALA A 36 0.69 -2.50 -9.99
N GLU A 37 0.12 -3.63 -9.58
CA GLU A 37 -1.27 -3.73 -9.16
C GLU A 37 -1.38 -3.98 -7.66
N ILE A 38 -2.41 -3.37 -7.06
CA ILE A 38 -2.71 -3.38 -5.64
C ILE A 38 -4.20 -3.71 -5.50
N SER A 39 -4.53 -4.73 -4.71
CA SER A 39 -5.93 -5.00 -4.35
C SER A 39 -6.41 -3.95 -3.35
N LEU A 40 -7.58 -3.35 -3.60
CA LEU A 40 -8.22 -2.41 -2.69
C LEU A 40 -9.09 -3.09 -1.63
N LYS A 41 -9.09 -4.43 -1.59
CA LYS A 41 -9.82 -5.26 -0.62
C LYS A 41 -11.32 -4.92 -0.53
N LYS A 42 -11.90 -4.49 -1.65
CA LYS A 42 -13.32 -4.15 -1.79
C LYS A 42 -13.84 -4.70 -3.10
N SER A 43 -15.08 -5.18 -3.12
CA SER A 43 -15.78 -5.60 -4.34
C SER A 43 -16.96 -4.68 -4.62
N VAL A 44 -17.34 -4.60 -5.90
CA VAL A 44 -18.46 -3.77 -6.36
C VAL A 44 -19.43 -4.60 -7.22
N PRO A 45 -20.73 -4.29 -7.20
CA PRO A 45 -21.67 -4.88 -8.14
C PRO A 45 -21.29 -4.53 -9.58
N GLU A 46 -21.33 -5.52 -10.47
CA GLU A 46 -21.01 -5.32 -11.89
C GLU A 46 -21.97 -4.33 -12.56
N SER A 47 -23.23 -4.33 -12.16
CA SER A 47 -24.26 -3.42 -12.67
C SER A 47 -24.04 -1.96 -12.29
N SER A 48 -23.36 -1.69 -11.18
CA SER A 48 -23.08 -0.33 -10.72
C SER A 48 -21.73 0.19 -11.19
N TRP A 49 -20.81 -0.66 -11.65
CA TRP A 49 -19.46 -0.20 -12.02
C TRP A 49 -19.44 0.50 -13.38
N ASP A 50 -18.96 1.76 -13.40
CA ASP A 50 -18.67 2.49 -14.63
C ASP A 50 -17.15 2.49 -14.91
N PRO A 51 -16.68 1.72 -15.91
CA PRO A 51 -15.26 1.65 -16.24
C PRO A 51 -14.71 2.94 -16.86
N LYS A 52 -15.55 3.82 -17.41
CA LYS A 52 -15.08 5.09 -18.01
C LYS A 52 -14.72 6.10 -16.93
N THR A 53 -15.52 6.17 -15.88
CA THR A 53 -15.30 7.09 -14.76
C THR A 53 -14.54 6.46 -13.60
N SER A 54 -14.29 5.15 -13.65
CA SER A 54 -13.66 4.35 -12.59
C SER A 54 -14.37 4.49 -11.24
N LYS A 55 -15.71 4.56 -11.27
CA LYS A 55 -16.58 4.79 -10.11
C LYS A 55 -17.83 3.92 -10.18
N CYS A 56 -18.52 3.78 -9.06
CA CYS A 56 -19.85 3.19 -9.04
C CYS A 56 -20.92 4.26 -9.33
N SER A 57 -21.87 3.95 -10.21
CA SER A 57 -23.06 4.73 -10.50
C SER A 57 -24.17 4.46 -9.47
N GLY A 58 -25.03 5.45 -9.26
CA GLY A 58 -26.11 5.40 -8.27
C GLY A 58 -25.93 6.39 -7.12
N ASN A 59 -26.92 6.41 -6.22
CA ASN A 59 -27.02 7.39 -5.13
C ASN A 59 -27.27 6.76 -3.75
N SER A 60 -27.18 5.43 -3.62
CA SER A 60 -27.35 4.76 -2.34
C SER A 60 -26.16 5.03 -1.40
N GLU A 61 -26.36 4.82 -0.10
CA GLU A 61 -25.28 5.02 0.87
C GLU A 61 -24.12 4.05 0.63
N GLU A 62 -24.40 2.82 0.21
CA GLU A 62 -23.39 1.82 -0.15
C GLU A 62 -22.51 2.30 -1.31
N ILE A 63 -23.13 2.88 -2.35
CA ILE A 63 -22.42 3.46 -3.50
C ILE A 63 -21.57 4.65 -3.06
N ARG A 64 -22.09 5.49 -2.15
CA ARG A 64 -21.34 6.63 -1.59
C ARG A 64 -20.11 6.16 -0.81
N VAL A 65 -20.26 5.13 0.02
CA VAL A 65 -19.16 4.52 0.80
C VAL A 65 -18.10 3.94 -0.13
N ILE A 66 -18.49 3.19 -1.17
CA ILE A 66 -17.56 2.62 -2.14
C ILE A 66 -16.79 3.73 -2.87
N ASN A 67 -17.48 4.75 -3.36
CA ASN A 67 -16.85 5.86 -4.08
C ASN A 67 -15.92 6.69 -3.17
N ASN A 68 -16.24 6.82 -1.89
CA ASN A 68 -15.34 7.45 -0.92
C ASN A 68 -14.07 6.60 -0.69
N HIS A 69 -14.22 5.27 -0.58
CA HIS A 69 -13.07 4.33 -0.50
C HIS A 69 -12.14 4.45 -1.71
N ILE A 70 -12.70 4.54 -2.91
CA ILE A 70 -11.95 4.75 -4.16
C ILE A 70 -11.15 6.06 -4.11
N ARG A 71 -11.80 7.17 -3.74
CA ARG A 71 -11.13 8.49 -3.63
C ARG A 71 -10.04 8.48 -2.56
N GLN A 72 -10.27 7.82 -1.43
CA GLN A 72 -9.29 7.71 -0.36
C GLN A 72 -8.06 6.95 -0.83
N ALA A 73 -8.24 5.78 -1.47
CA ALA A 73 -7.13 5.00 -2.02
C ALA A 73 -6.32 5.78 -3.07
N GLU A 74 -7.00 6.50 -3.96
CA GLU A 74 -6.35 7.36 -4.95
C GLU A 74 -5.53 8.47 -4.28
N SER A 75 -6.15 9.22 -3.35
CA SER A 75 -5.50 10.30 -2.60
C SER A 75 -4.26 9.82 -1.84
N GLU A 76 -4.35 8.65 -1.19
CA GLU A 76 -3.26 8.06 -0.43
C GLU A 76 -2.08 7.64 -1.33
N LEU A 77 -2.36 7.07 -2.51
CA LEU A 77 -1.31 6.74 -3.50
C LEU A 77 -0.61 8.01 -4.03
N PHE A 78 -1.34 9.07 -4.32
CA PHE A 78 -0.76 10.37 -4.72
C PHE A 78 0.05 11.02 -3.59
N LYS A 79 -0.42 10.92 -2.35
CA LYS A 79 0.31 11.37 -1.17
C LYS A 79 1.63 10.63 -1.01
N ILE A 80 1.61 9.30 -1.10
CA ILE A 80 2.81 8.46 -1.03
C ILE A 80 3.82 8.82 -2.12
N TYR A 81 3.35 8.97 -3.36
CA TYR A 81 4.20 9.42 -4.47
C TYR A 81 4.84 10.79 -4.18
N SER A 82 4.04 11.75 -3.72
CA SER A 82 4.52 13.11 -3.40
C SER A 82 5.56 13.10 -2.28
N GLU A 83 5.34 12.31 -1.23
CA GLU A 83 6.31 12.12 -0.15
C GLU A 83 7.62 11.53 -0.66
N LEU A 84 7.57 10.47 -1.48
CA LEU A 84 8.77 9.87 -2.06
C LEU A 84 9.55 10.84 -2.95
N GLN A 85 8.84 11.70 -3.68
CA GLN A 85 9.44 12.75 -4.51
C GLN A 85 10.14 13.83 -3.68
N MET A 86 9.62 14.17 -2.49
CA MET A 86 10.23 15.18 -1.62
C MET A 86 11.57 14.75 -1.02
N PHE A 87 11.73 13.45 -0.75
CA PHE A 87 12.95 12.90 -0.15
C PHE A 87 14.02 12.49 -1.17
N ASP A 88 13.88 12.92 -2.45
CA ASP A 88 14.78 12.61 -3.57
C ASP A 88 15.11 11.11 -3.71
N ASN A 89 14.18 10.27 -3.24
CA ASN A 89 14.33 8.83 -3.25
C ASN A 89 14.05 8.29 -4.67
N PHE A 90 14.73 7.19 -5.05
CA PHE A 90 14.39 6.44 -6.25
C PHE A 90 12.93 5.99 -6.22
N ILE A 91 12.05 6.74 -6.88
CA ILE A 91 10.62 6.41 -6.95
C ILE A 91 10.45 5.20 -7.87
N THR A 92 10.00 4.10 -7.28
CA THR A 92 9.65 2.88 -8.01
C THR A 92 8.21 2.49 -7.71
N VAL A 93 7.59 1.73 -8.62
CA VAL A 93 6.26 1.17 -8.37
C VAL A 93 6.24 0.29 -7.13
N ASP A 94 7.33 -0.45 -6.86
CA ASP A 94 7.43 -1.31 -5.68
C ASP A 94 7.54 -0.51 -4.38
N ALA A 95 8.28 0.61 -4.37
CA ALA A 95 8.35 1.50 -3.21
C ALA A 95 6.97 2.08 -2.85
N ILE A 96 6.22 2.57 -3.85
CA ILE A 96 4.86 3.09 -3.64
C ILE A 96 3.95 1.98 -3.13
N LYS A 97 3.98 0.80 -3.77
CA LYS A 97 3.16 -0.34 -3.38
C LYS A 97 3.47 -0.80 -1.95
N ASN A 98 4.73 -0.97 -1.61
CA ASN A 98 5.17 -1.41 -0.28
C ASN A 98 4.74 -0.44 0.81
N LYS A 99 4.86 0.87 0.55
CA LYS A 99 4.40 1.89 1.47
C LYS A 99 2.88 1.89 1.63
N TYR A 100 2.13 1.75 0.53
CA TYR A 100 0.67 1.69 0.56
C TYR A 100 0.13 0.46 1.30
N ILE A 101 0.74 -0.71 1.12
CA ILE A 101 0.30 -1.94 1.81
C ILE A 101 0.80 -2.02 3.26
N GLY A 102 1.58 -1.05 3.73
CA GLY A 102 2.18 -1.04 5.08
C GLY A 102 3.37 -1.98 5.24
N PHE A 103 3.98 -2.48 4.16
CA PHE A 103 5.10 -3.41 4.22
C PHE A 103 6.35 -2.82 4.87
N ASP A 104 6.59 -1.52 4.69
CA ASP A 104 7.72 -0.82 5.31
C ASP A 104 7.55 -0.66 6.83
N GLU A 105 6.31 -0.50 7.32
CA GLU A 105 6.00 -0.45 8.76
C GLU A 105 6.19 -1.83 9.41
N VAL A 106 5.72 -2.89 8.74
CA VAL A 106 5.93 -4.27 9.19
C VAL A 106 7.42 -4.64 9.21
N LYS A 107 8.20 -4.22 8.21
CA LYS A 107 9.66 -4.43 8.22
C LYS A 107 10.36 -3.70 9.38
N LYS A 108 10.01 -2.44 9.63
CA LYS A 108 10.58 -1.65 10.73
C LYS A 108 10.28 -2.30 12.08
N SER A 109 9.02 -2.63 12.34
CA SER A 109 8.63 -3.31 13.58
C SER A 109 9.33 -4.66 13.78
N LEU A 110 9.51 -5.45 12.71
CA LEU A 110 10.26 -6.71 12.80
C LEU A 110 11.73 -6.47 13.17
N LEU A 111 12.37 -5.49 12.55
CA LEU A 111 13.76 -5.14 12.85
C LEU A 111 13.91 -4.65 14.30
N GLU A 112 13.02 -3.77 14.76
CA GLU A 112 12.99 -3.28 16.14
C GLU A 112 12.84 -4.44 17.15
N VAL A 113 11.99 -5.43 16.84
CA VAL A 113 11.83 -6.63 17.67
C VAL A 113 13.12 -7.45 17.67
N PHE A 114 13.75 -7.67 16.53
CA PHE A 114 15.03 -8.38 16.44
C PHE A 114 16.14 -7.68 17.22
N GLU A 115 16.27 -6.37 17.08
CA GLU A 115 17.26 -5.56 17.81
C GLU A 115 17.02 -5.64 19.32
N ARG A 116 15.76 -5.52 19.76
CA ARG A 116 15.39 -5.64 21.18
C ARG A 116 15.71 -7.03 21.75
N ILE A 117 15.40 -8.09 21.01
CA ILE A 117 15.71 -9.47 21.43
C ILE A 117 17.22 -9.68 21.48
N THR A 118 17.95 -9.22 20.46
CA THR A 118 19.41 -9.33 20.40
C THR A 118 20.07 -8.59 21.57
N PHE A 119 19.61 -7.37 21.86
CA PHE A 119 20.03 -6.60 23.02
C PHE A 119 19.73 -7.33 24.33
N TYR A 120 18.52 -7.87 24.49
CA TYR A 120 18.15 -8.61 25.70
C TYR A 120 19.02 -9.87 25.91
N MET A 121 19.20 -10.68 24.87
CA MET A 121 20.05 -11.87 24.92
C MET A 121 21.50 -11.52 25.23
N TYR A 122 22.03 -10.45 24.62
CA TYR A 122 23.37 -9.96 24.92
C TYR A 122 23.52 -9.53 26.39
N ASN A 123 22.54 -8.78 26.92
CA ASN A 123 22.56 -8.37 28.33
C ASN A 123 22.43 -9.57 29.28
N GLN A 124 21.62 -10.59 28.94
CA GLN A 124 21.49 -11.79 29.76
C GLN A 124 22.76 -12.64 29.72
N PHE A 125 23.39 -12.77 28.54
CA PHE A 125 24.69 -13.40 28.37
C PHE A 125 25.77 -12.68 29.19
N LEU A 126 25.87 -11.36 29.07
CA LEU A 126 26.80 -10.56 29.88
C LEU A 126 26.57 -10.74 31.38
N LYS A 127 25.32 -10.72 31.85
CA LYS A 127 25.01 -11.00 33.27
C LYS A 127 25.46 -12.40 33.70
N SER A 128 25.34 -13.41 32.84
CA SER A 128 25.78 -14.77 33.16
C SER A 128 27.31 -14.93 33.25
N ILE A 129 28.08 -14.04 32.61
CA ILE A 129 29.55 -14.11 32.56
C ILE A 129 30.19 -13.09 33.49
N LEU A 130 29.46 -12.04 33.88
CA LEU A 130 29.87 -11.05 34.88
C LEU A 130 29.43 -11.42 36.31
N VAL A 131 28.63 -12.48 36.48
CA VAL A 131 28.37 -13.13 37.78
C VAL A 131 29.19 -14.44 37.91
N PRO A 132 30.52 -14.35 37.90
CA PRO A 132 31.32 -15.27 38.70
C PRO A 132 32.15 -14.46 39.70
N LEU A 133 32.15 -14.95 40.95
CA LEU A 133 32.88 -14.45 42.13
C LEU A 133 32.15 -13.38 42.93
N PHE A 134 31.15 -13.79 43.72
CA PHE A 134 31.20 -13.76 45.20
C PHE A 134 30.23 -14.81 45.75
#